data_AF-A0A381TLG1-F1
#
_entry.id   AF-A0A381TLG1-F1
#
_cell.length_a   1.000
_cell.length_b   1.000
_cell.length_c   1.000
_cell.angle_alpha   90.00
_cell.angle_beta   90.00
_cell.angle_gamma   90.00
#
_symmetry.space_group_name_H-M   'P 1'
#
loop_
_entity.id
_entity.type
_entity.pdbx_description
1 polymer ?
#
loop_
_entity_poly.entity_id
_entity_poly.type
_entity_poly.pdbx_seq_one_letter_code
_entity_poly.pdbx_strand_id
1 'polypeptide(L)'
;VVTIAMQPIPRPFPRPGNTITDSSLEEPQVQAPLDETLASSASDIPTEATLGFPIYPNANYLRSYDAGRGQNYYLFGTNATYEEMVNYYSIVLKERGNRVFEAPRVHMFEVGRFREDRMAFPP
;
A
#
# COMPACT_ATOMS: atom_id res chain seq x y z
N VAL A 1 43.40 -40.96 -31.94
CA VAL A 1 42.30 -40.32 -32.69
C VAL A 1 41.18 -40.08 -31.69
N VAL A 2 40.86 -38.82 -31.37
CA VAL A 2 39.87 -38.45 -30.34
C VAL A 2 38.60 -38.01 -31.05
N THR A 3 37.47 -38.66 -30.75
CA THR A 3 36.16 -38.39 -31.36
C THR A 3 35.40 -37.35 -30.53
N ILE A 4 35.02 -36.24 -31.14
CA ILE A 4 34.23 -35.15 -30.55
C ILE A 4 32.75 -35.32 -30.94
N ALA A 5 31.86 -35.31 -29.95
CA ALA A 5 30.41 -35.35 -30.14
C ALA A 5 29.85 -33.92 -30.32
N MET A 6 29.08 -33.68 -31.39
CA MET A 6 28.37 -32.42 -31.66
C MET A 6 27.07 -32.33 -30.83
N GLN A 7 26.85 -31.20 -30.16
CA GLN A 7 25.56 -30.84 -29.55
C GLN A 7 24.66 -30.16 -30.59
N PRO A 8 23.33 -30.42 -30.63
CA PRO A 8 22.42 -29.77 -31.56
C PRO A 8 22.07 -28.34 -31.13
N ILE A 9 22.03 -27.44 -32.13
CA ILE A 9 21.76 -26.00 -32.01
C ILE A 9 20.24 -25.77 -31.91
N PRO A 10 19.74 -24.87 -31.03
CA PRO A 10 18.31 -24.55 -30.95
C PRO A 10 17.81 -23.79 -32.18
N ARG A 11 16.57 -24.11 -32.62
CA ARG A 11 15.91 -23.50 -33.79
C ARG A 11 15.19 -22.19 -33.39
N PRO A 12 15.22 -21.14 -34.23
CA PRO A 12 14.47 -19.91 -33.99
C PRO A 12 12.96 -20.06 -34.28
N PHE A 13 12.14 -19.33 -33.54
CA PHE A 13 10.69 -19.28 -33.71
C PHE A 13 10.29 -18.47 -34.97
N PRO A 14 9.24 -18.88 -35.71
CA PRO A 14 8.74 -18.15 -36.87
C PRO A 14 8.01 -16.86 -36.43
N ARG A 15 8.28 -15.75 -37.14
CA ARG A 15 7.51 -14.49 -37.04
C ARG A 15 6.47 -14.44 -38.15
N PRO A 16 5.17 -14.24 -37.87
CA PRO A 16 4.19 -13.89 -38.89
C PRO A 16 4.40 -12.44 -39.35
N GLY A 17 4.27 -12.22 -40.66
CA GLY A 17 4.68 -11.00 -41.35
C GLY A 17 3.69 -9.83 -41.27
N ASN A 18 4.24 -8.63 -41.53
CA ASN A 18 3.49 -7.42 -41.83
C ASN A 18 3.02 -7.42 -43.29
N THR A 19 1.72 -7.20 -43.53
CA THR A 19 1.22 -6.43 -44.68
C THR A 19 -0.07 -5.71 -44.29
N ILE A 20 -0.06 -4.40 -44.52
CA ILE A 20 -1.09 -3.38 -44.24
C ILE A 20 -2.11 -3.38 -45.39
N THR A 21 -3.39 -3.04 -45.16
CA THR A 21 -4.19 -2.00 -45.89
C THR A 21 -5.68 -2.01 -45.45
N ASP A 22 -6.15 -0.81 -45.09
CA ASP A 22 -7.52 -0.25 -44.96
C ASP A 22 -8.73 -1.13 -44.59
N SER A 23 -9.36 -0.81 -43.45
CA SER A 23 -10.70 -0.18 -43.43
C SER A 23 -11.11 0.15 -42.00
N SER A 24 -11.56 1.40 -41.81
CA SER A 24 -12.31 1.87 -40.66
C SER A 24 -13.55 1.00 -40.39
N LEU A 25 -13.78 0.62 -39.13
CA LEU A 25 -15.04 0.62 -38.36
C LEU A 25 -15.04 -0.47 -37.28
N GLU A 26 -15.24 -0.01 -36.04
CA GLU A 26 -15.74 -0.74 -34.86
C GLU A 26 -15.13 -2.10 -34.50
N GLU A 27 -14.29 -2.10 -33.45
CA GLU A 27 -14.11 -3.27 -32.58
C GLU A 27 -14.70 -2.94 -31.20
N PRO A 28 -15.56 -3.81 -30.63
CA PRO A 28 -16.27 -3.54 -29.39
C PRO A 28 -15.27 -3.28 -28.26
N GLN A 29 -15.53 -2.25 -27.47
CA GLN A 29 -14.91 -2.12 -26.17
C GLN A 29 -15.25 -3.38 -25.38
N VAL A 30 -14.31 -4.32 -25.30
CA VAL A 30 -14.29 -5.26 -24.20
C VAL A 30 -13.75 -4.44 -23.04
N GLN A 31 -14.63 -3.65 -22.41
CA GLN A 31 -14.45 -3.28 -21.02
C GLN A 31 -14.25 -4.61 -20.28
N ALA A 32 -13.01 -4.94 -19.95
CA ALA A 32 -12.79 -5.71 -18.73
C ALA A 32 -13.62 -4.97 -17.67
N PRO A 33 -14.49 -5.65 -16.91
CA PRO A 33 -15.04 -5.03 -15.73
C PRO A 33 -13.82 -4.54 -14.96
N LEU A 34 -13.64 -3.23 -14.91
CA LEU A 34 -12.95 -2.61 -13.80
C LEU A 34 -13.64 -3.26 -12.60
N ASP A 35 -12.87 -3.93 -11.74
CA ASP A 35 -13.36 -4.38 -10.46
C ASP A 35 -13.93 -3.15 -9.71
N GLU A 36 -15.19 -2.81 -9.99
CA GLU A 36 -15.99 -1.80 -9.28
C GLU A 36 -16.34 -2.30 -7.87
N THR A 37 -15.87 -3.49 -7.49
CA THR A 37 -15.99 -4.08 -6.17
C THR A 37 -15.17 -3.34 -5.08
N LEU A 38 -14.41 -2.29 -5.41
CA LEU A 38 -13.79 -1.39 -4.42
C LEU A 38 -14.62 -0.13 -4.11
N ALA A 39 -15.76 0.09 -4.78
CA ALA A 39 -16.62 1.25 -4.53
C ALA A 39 -17.55 1.08 -3.30
N SER A 40 -17.44 -0.03 -2.57
CA SER A 40 -18.30 -0.34 -1.41
C SER A 40 -17.53 -0.31 -0.09
N SER A 41 -16.83 0.79 0.23
CA SER A 41 -16.42 1.10 1.62
C SER A 41 -16.01 2.56 1.84
N ALA A 42 -16.46 3.52 1.02
CA ALA A 42 -16.12 4.94 1.24
C ALA A 42 -16.72 5.50 2.55
N SER A 43 -17.74 4.84 3.11
CA SER A 43 -18.39 5.26 4.36
C SER A 43 -17.68 4.83 5.65
N ASP A 44 -16.71 3.91 5.58
CA ASP A 44 -16.04 3.34 6.76
C ASP A 44 -14.56 3.74 6.88
N ILE A 45 -14.05 4.59 5.98
CA ILE A 45 -12.68 5.10 6.07
C ILE A 45 -12.66 6.15 7.19
N PRO A 46 -11.86 5.97 8.25
CA PRO A 46 -11.80 6.94 9.33
C PRO A 46 -11.20 8.25 8.84
N THR A 47 -11.85 9.34 9.22
CA THR A 47 -11.40 10.70 8.89
C THR A 47 -10.47 11.25 9.97
N GLU A 48 -9.71 12.30 9.66
CA GLU A 48 -8.88 13.01 10.64
C GLU A 48 -9.70 13.53 11.82
N ALA A 49 -10.94 13.98 11.57
CA ALA A 49 -11.86 14.41 12.62
C ALA A 49 -12.27 13.25 13.55
N THR A 50 -12.40 12.03 13.01
CA THR A 50 -12.72 10.83 13.80
C THR A 50 -11.52 10.34 14.59
N LEU A 51 -10.31 10.42 14.02
CA LEU A 51 -9.07 9.96 14.66
C LEU A 51 -8.49 10.97 15.66
N GLY A 52 -8.81 12.26 15.51
CA GLY A 52 -8.31 13.33 16.37
C GLY A 52 -6.86 13.74 16.07
N PHE A 53 -6.28 13.24 14.98
CA PHE A 53 -4.94 13.59 14.52
C PHE A 53 -4.91 13.58 12.97
N PRO A 54 -3.99 14.35 12.37
CA PRO A 54 -3.90 14.45 10.92
C PRO A 54 -3.36 13.18 10.30
N ILE A 55 -3.86 12.84 9.12
CA ILE A 55 -3.39 11.71 8.31
C ILE A 55 -2.35 12.28 7.33
N TYR A 56 -1.26 11.55 7.10
CA TYR A 56 -0.20 12.00 6.20
C TYR A 56 -0.75 12.36 4.81
N PRO A 57 -0.30 13.48 4.19
CA PRO A 57 -0.77 13.90 2.87
C PRO A 57 -0.58 12.82 1.80
N ASN A 58 -1.62 12.57 1.00
CA ASN A 58 -1.63 11.54 -0.05
C ASN A 58 -1.51 10.09 0.46
N ALA A 59 -1.67 9.85 1.76
CA ALA A 59 -1.79 8.48 2.26
C ALA A 59 -3.13 7.88 1.84
N ASN A 60 -3.09 6.65 1.34
CA ASN A 60 -4.27 5.88 0.97
C ASN A 60 -4.64 4.94 2.11
N TYR A 61 -5.92 4.87 2.41
CA TYR A 61 -6.44 3.86 3.32
C TYR A 61 -6.29 2.47 2.70
N LEU A 62 -5.75 1.53 3.48
CA LEU A 62 -5.53 0.16 3.04
C LEU A 62 -6.52 -0.81 3.69
N ARG A 63 -6.65 -0.77 5.03
CA ARG A 63 -7.47 -1.73 5.79
C ARG A 63 -7.66 -1.30 7.24
N SER A 64 -8.69 -1.85 7.90
CA SER A 64 -8.88 -1.81 9.35
C SER A 64 -8.85 -3.21 9.97
N TYR A 65 -8.46 -3.29 11.24
CA TYR A 65 -8.50 -4.50 12.05
C TYR A 65 -9.14 -4.21 13.41
N ASP A 66 -10.08 -5.05 13.84
CA ASP A 66 -10.63 -5.00 15.20
C ASP A 66 -9.59 -5.55 16.18
N ALA A 67 -9.14 -4.70 17.11
CA ALA A 67 -8.19 -5.06 18.17
C ALA A 67 -8.90 -5.52 19.46
N GLY A 68 -10.24 -5.58 19.43
CA GLY A 68 -11.09 -5.92 20.56
C GLY A 68 -11.31 -4.74 21.51
N ARG A 69 -12.31 -4.88 22.39
CA ARG A 69 -12.67 -3.89 23.42
C ARG A 69 -12.96 -2.47 22.87
N GLY A 70 -13.47 -2.41 21.63
CA GLY A 70 -13.78 -1.15 20.95
C GLY A 70 -12.56 -0.43 20.37
N GLN A 71 -11.40 -1.10 20.30
CA GLN A 71 -10.19 -0.56 19.69
C GLN A 71 -10.06 -1.07 18.25
N ASN A 72 -9.62 -0.20 17.34
CA ASN A 72 -9.39 -0.55 15.94
C ASN A 72 -8.00 -0.09 15.51
N TYR A 73 -7.31 -0.91 14.72
CA TYR A 73 -6.13 -0.51 13.97
C TYR A 73 -6.54 -0.08 12.56
N TYR A 74 -6.06 1.08 12.13
CA TYR A 74 -6.27 1.57 10.78
C TYR A 74 -4.93 1.68 10.07
N LEU A 75 -4.84 1.06 8.90
CA LEU A 75 -3.63 1.01 8.11
C LEU A 75 -3.74 1.95 6.93
N PHE A 76 -2.79 2.86 6.84
CA PHE A 76 -2.61 3.80 5.73
C PHE A 76 -1.25 3.59 5.08
N GLY A 77 -1.18 3.72 3.76
CA GLY A 77 0.04 3.56 2.97
C GLY A 77 0.32 4.77 2.09
N THR A 78 1.59 5.11 1.92
CA THR A 78 2.06 6.16 1.01
C THR A 78 3.38 5.74 0.38
N ASN A 79 3.78 6.42 -0.69
CA ASN A 79 5.09 6.23 -1.34
C ASN A 79 6.17 7.15 -0.73
N ALA A 80 5.85 7.93 0.30
CA ALA A 80 6.83 8.77 1.00
C ALA A 80 7.89 7.94 1.73
N THR A 81 9.05 8.56 1.97
CA THR A 81 10.13 7.89 2.71
C THR A 81 9.82 7.82 4.21
N TYR A 82 10.46 6.88 4.90
CA TYR A 82 10.34 6.74 6.35
C TYR A 82 10.74 8.04 7.08
N GLU A 83 11.86 8.64 6.66
CA GLU A 83 12.43 9.84 7.28
C GLU A 83 11.48 11.04 7.14
N GLU A 84 10.81 11.15 5.99
CA GLU A 84 9.86 12.21 5.69
C GLU A 84 8.56 12.06 6.51
N MET A 85 8.07 10.84 6.68
CA MET A 85 6.93 10.52 7.56
C MET A 85 7.24 10.88 9.02
N VAL A 86 8.40 10.46 9.52
CA VAL A 86 8.81 10.77 10.90
C VAL A 86 8.94 12.26 11.11
N ASN A 87 9.58 12.99 10.18
CA ASN A 87 9.73 14.43 10.28
C ASN A 87 8.37 15.15 10.26
N TYR A 88 7.46 14.76 9.35
CA TYR A 88 6.13 15.34 9.25
C TYR A 88 5.36 15.21 10.58
N TYR A 89 5.22 13.98 11.09
CA TYR A 89 4.48 13.76 12.33
C TYR A 89 5.17 14.41 13.53
N SER A 90 6.51 14.48 13.52
CA SER A 90 7.25 15.16 14.59
C SER A 90 6.90 16.64 14.72
N ILE A 91 6.72 17.32 13.59
CA ILE A 91 6.37 18.75 13.54
C ILE A 91 4.90 18.94 13.92
N VAL A 92 4.01 18.15 13.33
CA VAL A 92 2.57 18.36 13.43
C VAL A 92 2.04 17.96 14.81
N LEU A 93 2.51 16.84 15.36
CA LEU A 93 2.15 16.39 16.70
C LEU A 93 2.94 17.10 17.81
N LYS A 94 4.01 17.83 17.43
CA LYS A 94 4.96 18.46 18.36
C LYS A 94 5.58 17.44 19.33
N GLU A 95 5.78 16.22 18.86
CA GLU A 95 6.29 15.09 19.63
C GLU A 95 7.36 14.39 18.81
N ARG A 96 8.49 13.98 19.40
CA ARG A 96 9.52 13.25 18.65
C ARG A 96 9.16 11.80 18.35
N GLY A 97 8.20 11.22 19.07
CA GLY A 97 7.93 9.80 19.02
C GLY A 97 9.13 8.94 19.46
N ASN A 98 9.01 7.64 19.24
CA ASN A 98 10.02 6.65 19.58
C ASN A 98 10.29 5.71 18.41
N ARG A 99 11.56 5.51 18.06
CA ARG A 99 11.96 4.44 17.14
C ARG A 99 11.99 3.12 17.91
N VAL A 100 11.06 2.23 17.60
CA VAL A 100 10.90 0.94 18.29
C VAL A 100 11.67 -0.19 17.62
N PHE A 101 11.90 -0.11 16.30
CA PHE A 101 12.70 -1.08 15.54
C PHE A 101 13.65 -0.40 14.57
N GLU A 102 14.83 -1.00 14.40
CA GLU A 102 15.86 -0.54 13.45
C GLU A 102 15.67 -1.15 12.05
N ALA A 103 15.37 -2.45 11.97
CA ALA A 103 15.16 -3.16 10.72
C ALA A 103 14.02 -4.19 10.88
N PRO A 104 12.85 -3.98 10.24
CA PRO A 104 12.46 -2.78 9.49
C PRO A 104 12.39 -1.53 10.39
N ARG A 105 12.59 -0.35 9.81
CA ARG A 105 12.47 0.90 10.55
C ARG A 105 11.01 1.13 10.95
N VAL A 106 10.75 1.22 12.25
CA VAL A 106 9.42 1.49 12.79
C VAL A 106 9.51 2.63 13.81
N HIS A 107 8.64 3.61 13.63
CA HIS A 107 8.50 4.77 14.52
C HIS A 107 7.08 4.81 15.09
N MET A 108 6.97 5.14 16.37
CA MET A 108 5.70 5.22 17.09
C MET A 108 5.51 6.63 17.65
N PHE A 109 4.30 7.17 17.50
CA PHE A 109 3.87 8.45 18.08
C PHE A 109 2.67 8.19 18.98
N GLU A 110 2.58 8.87 20.12
CA GLU A 110 1.51 8.66 21.11
C GLU A 110 0.63 9.92 21.23
N VAL A 111 -0.48 9.92 20.51
CA VAL A 111 -1.29 11.14 20.31
C VAL A 111 -2.35 11.39 21.40
N GLY A 112 -2.37 10.58 22.45
CA GLY A 112 -3.40 10.64 23.49
C GLY A 112 -2.89 10.29 24.87
N ARG A 113 -3.58 10.81 25.90
CA ARG A 113 -3.41 10.35 27.27
C ARG A 113 -4.23 9.11 27.48
N PHE A 114 -3.60 8.09 28.04
CA PHE A 114 -4.33 6.90 28.45
C PHE A 114 -5.39 7.25 29.49
N ARG A 115 -6.54 6.59 29.38
CA ARG A 115 -7.59 6.64 30.38
C ARG A 115 -7.21 5.72 31.54
N GLU A 116 -6.48 6.26 32.50
CA GLU A 116 -6.02 5.54 33.70
C GLU A 116 -7.16 4.78 34.40
N ASP A 117 -8.38 5.35 34.38
CA ASP A 117 -9.60 4.76 34.96
C ASP A 117 -10.08 3.47 34.29
N ARG A 118 -9.58 3.16 33.08
CA ARG A 118 -9.99 1.98 32.30
C ARG A 118 -8.85 1.03 31.96
N MET A 119 -7.62 1.32 32.37
CA MET A 119 -6.50 0.43 32.09
C MET A 119 -6.49 -0.75 33.06
N ALA A 120 -6.45 -1.96 32.52
CA ALA A 120 -6.27 -3.18 33.32
C ALA A 120 -4.83 -3.31 33.87
N PHE A 121 -3.87 -2.58 33.30
CA PHE A 121 -2.47 -2.58 33.68
C PHE A 121 -1.89 -1.15 33.56
N PRO A 122 -1.18 -0.64 34.59
CA PRO A 122 -0.52 0.66 34.53
C PRO A 122 0.66 0.66 33.54
N PRO A 123 1.04 1.84 33.00
CA PRO A 123 2.10 1.99 32.01
C PRO A 123 3.50 1.71 32.56
#